data_AF-A0A6G1LPL0-F1
#
_entry.id   AF-A0A6G1LPL0-F1
#
_cell.length_a   1.000
_cell.length_b   1.000
_cell.length_c   1.000
_cell.angle_alpha   90.00
_cell.angle_beta   90.00
_cell.angle_gamma   90.00
#
_symmetry.space_group_name_H-M   'P 1'
#
loop_
_entity.id
_entity.type
_entity.pdbx_description
1 polymer ?
#
loop_
_entity_poly.entity_id
_entity_poly.type
_entity_poly.pdbx_seq_one_letter_code
_entity_poly.pdbx_strand_id
1 'polypeptide(L)'
;MANQPNGPPLNNGPGPAYPNGAGVNGAQQQGQIIPAAGHYADMQNLMEHMEALGKYLEKNREEWRAVEEGLGRVERQHVGHAGAVNGNAALPDDQPTRADLLKALADRDAEIRTLRTAHLTHEKLATLYEETLSDATERIRTYVYEQQTHVLELHRHYTALLAQSREETIEAQLVHQSWQAALGRLSEGVRGAWAEREKERRGWVGRWRGVRGENRVLRRMVGWEVEGGSEGEEEGEGGAG
;
A
#
# COMPACT_ATOMS: atom_id res chain seq x y z
N MET A 1 -12.29 -24.58 -40.76
CA MET A 1 -12.22 -23.13 -41.02
C MET A 1 -13.47 -22.50 -40.45
N ALA A 2 -13.39 -21.97 -39.23
CA ALA A 2 -14.51 -21.40 -38.51
C ALA A 2 -14.18 -19.96 -38.12
N ASN A 3 -15.16 -19.10 -38.38
CA ASN A 3 -15.18 -17.65 -38.38
C ASN A 3 -15.29 -17.13 -36.93
N GLN A 4 -14.43 -16.18 -36.52
CA GLN A 4 -14.53 -15.50 -35.22
C GLN A 4 -15.23 -14.13 -35.42
N PRO A 5 -16.18 -13.73 -34.56
CA PRO A 5 -16.70 -12.36 -34.55
C PRO A 5 -15.82 -11.44 -33.69
N ASN A 6 -15.46 -10.29 -34.28
CA ASN A 6 -14.76 -9.16 -33.64
C ASN A 6 -15.51 -8.60 -32.42
N GLY A 7 -14.82 -8.49 -31.28
CA GLY A 7 -15.21 -7.62 -30.16
C GLY A 7 -14.60 -6.22 -30.29
N PRO A 8 -15.15 -5.19 -29.61
CA PRO A 8 -14.76 -3.79 -29.79
C PRO A 8 -13.42 -3.46 -29.09
N PRO A 9 -12.65 -2.47 -29.59
CA PRO A 9 -11.37 -2.08 -29.01
C PRO A 9 -11.56 -1.27 -27.72
N LEU A 10 -10.90 -1.68 -26.62
CA LEU A 10 -10.80 -0.86 -25.41
C LEU A 10 -9.69 0.18 -25.57
N ASN A 11 -10.18 1.40 -25.79
CA ASN A 11 -9.60 2.72 -25.69
C ASN A 11 -8.42 2.87 -24.69
N ASN A 12 -7.22 3.16 -25.22
CA ASN A 12 -6.05 3.60 -24.47
C ASN A 12 -5.98 5.13 -24.56
N GLY A 13 -6.53 5.83 -23.57
CA GLY A 13 -6.54 7.30 -23.49
C GLY A 13 -5.51 7.83 -22.49
N PRO A 14 -4.79 8.93 -22.78
CA PRO A 14 -3.81 9.51 -21.87
C PRO A 14 -4.48 10.33 -20.77
N GLY A 15 -4.31 9.92 -19.50
CA GLY A 15 -4.74 10.67 -18.32
C GLY A 15 -3.71 11.72 -17.88
N PRO A 16 -4.12 12.78 -17.15
CA PRO A 16 -3.50 14.09 -17.20
C PRO A 16 -2.24 14.24 -16.34
N ALA A 17 -1.31 15.05 -16.83
CA ALA A 17 -0.18 15.59 -16.10
C ALA A 17 -0.67 16.56 -15.00
N TYR A 18 -0.19 16.37 -13.78
CA TYR A 18 -0.29 17.39 -12.73
C TYR A 18 1.03 18.16 -12.61
N PRO A 19 0.99 19.51 -12.58
CA PRO A 19 2.18 20.33 -12.44
C PRO A 19 2.61 20.41 -10.97
N ASN A 20 3.91 20.43 -10.78
CA ASN A 20 4.59 20.67 -9.50
C ASN A 20 4.21 22.05 -8.95
N GLY A 21 3.77 22.12 -7.69
CA GLY A 21 3.40 23.36 -7.01
C GLY A 21 3.98 23.41 -5.60
N ALA A 22 5.03 24.20 -5.43
CA ALA A 22 5.55 24.61 -4.14
C ALA A 22 4.48 25.40 -3.36
N GLY A 23 4.29 25.06 -2.08
CA GLY A 23 3.34 25.73 -1.19
C GLY A 23 3.59 25.36 0.26
N VAL A 24 4.47 26.13 0.90
CA VAL A 24 4.71 26.15 2.34
C VAL A 24 3.47 26.73 3.05
N ASN A 25 3.17 26.18 4.24
CA ASN A 25 2.22 26.61 5.27
C ASN A 25 0.76 26.11 5.18
N GLY A 26 0.41 25.29 6.17
CA GLY A 26 -0.96 24.88 6.45
C GLY A 26 -1.06 23.77 7.50
N ALA A 27 -0.28 23.86 8.58
CA ALA A 27 -0.55 23.05 9.76
C ALA A 27 -1.86 23.55 10.42
N GLN A 28 -2.67 22.58 10.88
CA GLN A 28 -3.87 22.72 11.72
C GLN A 28 -5.21 22.97 10.98
N GLN A 29 -5.93 21.89 10.68
CA GLN A 29 -7.25 21.63 11.31
C GLN A 29 -7.84 20.26 10.88
N GLN A 30 -8.05 19.42 11.90
CA GLN A 30 -9.21 18.52 12.06
C GLN A 30 -9.32 17.27 11.16
N GLY A 31 -8.75 16.17 11.67
CA GLY A 31 -9.55 14.97 11.96
C GLY A 31 -9.99 14.07 10.80
N GLN A 32 -9.44 14.21 9.61
CA GLN A 32 -9.67 13.23 8.55
C GLN A 32 -8.60 12.14 8.64
N ILE A 33 -8.94 11.08 9.40
CA ILE A 33 -8.31 9.77 9.27
C ILE A 33 -8.55 9.36 7.82
N ILE A 34 -7.55 9.54 6.96
CA ILE A 34 -7.59 9.00 5.59
C ILE A 34 -7.73 7.49 5.77
N PRO A 35 -8.88 6.88 5.43
CA PRO A 35 -9.06 5.45 5.65
C PRO A 35 -8.12 4.73 4.69
N ALA A 36 -7.35 3.78 5.22
CA ALA A 36 -6.45 2.97 4.41
C ALA A 36 -7.19 2.44 3.18
N ALA A 37 -6.67 2.71 1.98
CA ALA A 37 -7.34 2.43 0.70
C ALA A 37 -7.81 0.96 0.52
N GLY A 38 -7.26 0.02 1.29
CA GLY A 38 -7.70 -1.38 1.33
C GLY A 38 -8.92 -1.67 2.21
N HIS A 39 -9.24 -0.81 3.17
CA HIS A 39 -10.31 -1.06 4.15
C HIS A 39 -11.72 -0.93 3.53
N TYR A 40 -11.87 -0.08 2.51
CA TYR A 40 -13.12 0.00 1.73
C TYR A 40 -13.28 -1.16 0.77
N ALA A 41 -12.19 -1.61 0.13
CA ALA A 41 -12.20 -2.77 -0.75
C ALA A 41 -12.56 -4.05 0.01
N ASP A 42 -12.00 -4.24 1.21
CA ASP A 42 -12.32 -5.36 2.09
C ASP A 42 -13.77 -5.30 2.60
N MET A 43 -14.25 -4.11 2.99
CA MET A 43 -15.64 -3.94 3.41
C MET A 43 -16.64 -4.23 2.28
N GLN A 44 -16.29 -3.89 1.04
CA GLN A 44 -17.10 -4.19 -0.13
C GLN A 44 -17.10 -5.70 -0.44
N ASN A 45 -15.94 -6.36 -0.33
CA ASN A 45 -15.83 -7.80 -0.48
C ASN A 45 -16.64 -8.55 0.61
N LEU A 46 -16.57 -8.10 1.87
CA LEU A 46 -17.38 -8.65 2.98
C LEU A 46 -18.89 -8.50 2.73
N MET A 47 -19.32 -7.35 2.21
CA MET A 47 -20.72 -7.14 1.85
C MET A 47 -21.19 -8.09 0.74
N GLU A 48 -20.36 -8.28 -0.29
CA GLU A 48 -20.65 -9.21 -1.38
C GLU A 48 -20.75 -10.67 -0.87
N HIS A 49 -19.84 -11.08 0.01
CA HIS A 49 -19.89 -12.39 0.65
C HIS A 49 -21.12 -12.58 1.55
N MET A 50 -21.52 -11.55 2.31
CA MET A 50 -22.74 -11.59 3.12
C MET A 50 -24.00 -11.70 2.25
N GLU A 51 -24.07 -10.98 1.13
CA GLU A 51 -25.20 -11.08 0.20
C GLU A 51 -25.25 -12.47 -0.45
N ALA A 52 -24.10 -13.04 -0.82
CA ALA A 52 -24.01 -14.40 -1.34
C ALA A 52 -24.48 -15.44 -0.31
N LEU A 53 -24.03 -15.34 0.94
CA LEU A 53 -24.49 -16.21 2.04
C LEU A 53 -26.00 -16.09 2.30
N GLY A 54 -26.54 -14.86 2.21
CA GLY A 54 -27.98 -14.63 2.29
C GLY A 54 -28.77 -15.39 1.22
N LYS A 55 -28.30 -15.32 -0.04
CA LYS A 55 -28.89 -16.07 -1.17
C LYS A 55 -28.81 -17.59 -0.96
N TYR A 56 -27.71 -18.10 -0.41
CA TYR A 56 -27.58 -19.53 -0.10
C TYR A 56 -28.51 -19.99 1.03
N LEU A 57 -28.75 -19.16 2.04
CA LEU A 57 -29.68 -19.46 3.12
C LEU A 57 -31.14 -19.42 2.64
N GLU A 58 -31.47 -18.47 1.78
CA GLU A 58 -32.80 -18.39 1.15
C GLU A 58 -33.06 -19.61 0.26
N LYS A 59 -32.10 -19.97 -0.59
CA LYS A 59 -32.15 -21.18 -1.41
C LYS A 59 -32.30 -22.45 -0.56
N ASN A 60 -31.54 -22.59 0.53
CA ASN A 60 -31.69 -23.71 1.45
C ASN A 60 -33.12 -23.78 2.03
N ARG A 61 -33.70 -22.64 2.43
CA ARG A 61 -35.08 -22.61 2.93
C ARG A 61 -36.10 -23.03 1.88
N GLU A 62 -35.90 -22.65 0.62
CA GLU A 62 -36.76 -23.07 -0.49
C GLU A 62 -36.64 -24.57 -0.76
N GLU A 63 -35.41 -25.11 -0.77
CA GLU A 63 -35.15 -26.54 -0.91
C GLU A 63 -35.78 -27.35 0.24
N TRP A 64 -35.66 -26.88 1.49
CA TRP A 64 -36.31 -27.51 2.64
C TRP A 64 -37.83 -27.51 2.55
N ARG A 65 -38.45 -26.42 2.07
CA ARG A 65 -39.90 -26.39 1.82
C ARG A 65 -40.31 -27.36 0.72
N ALA A 66 -39.53 -27.47 -0.36
CA ALA A 66 -39.78 -28.44 -1.42
C ALA A 66 -39.68 -29.88 -0.92
N VAL A 67 -38.72 -30.17 -0.03
CA VAL A 67 -38.59 -31.47 0.63
C VAL A 67 -39.78 -31.75 1.55
N GLU A 68 -40.23 -30.78 2.34
CA GLU A 68 -41.42 -30.90 3.20
C GLU A 68 -42.69 -31.15 2.39
N GLU A 69 -42.88 -30.45 1.28
CA GLU A 69 -43.99 -30.69 0.36
C GLU A 69 -43.87 -32.06 -0.34
N GLY A 70 -42.66 -32.50 -0.66
CA GLY A 70 -42.39 -33.82 -1.21
C GLY A 70 -42.75 -34.93 -0.22
N LEU A 71 -42.35 -34.77 1.04
CA LEU A 71 -42.69 -35.67 2.13
C LEU A 71 -44.20 -35.73 2.38
N GLY A 72 -44.87 -34.57 2.41
CA GLY A 72 -46.33 -34.51 2.55
C GLY A 72 -47.10 -35.09 1.34
N ARG A 73 -46.49 -35.13 0.14
CA ARG A 73 -47.05 -35.85 -1.02
C ARG A 73 -46.88 -37.36 -0.85
N VAL A 74 -45.71 -37.83 -0.42
CA VAL A 74 -45.44 -39.23 -0.14
C VAL A 74 -46.34 -39.76 0.97
N GLU A 75 -46.54 -38.99 2.04
CA GLU A 75 -47.43 -39.34 3.16
C GLU A 75 -48.90 -39.44 2.68
N ARG A 76 -49.38 -38.50 1.87
CA ARG A 76 -50.72 -38.58 1.26
C ARG A 76 -50.88 -39.76 0.30
N GLN A 77 -49.82 -40.14 -0.40
CA GLN A 77 -49.81 -41.32 -1.29
C GLN A 77 -49.82 -42.63 -0.48
N HIS A 78 -49.15 -42.66 0.69
CA HIS A 78 -49.19 -43.77 1.64
C HIS A 78 -50.56 -43.90 2.33
N VAL A 79 -51.17 -42.79 2.74
CA VAL A 79 -52.51 -42.78 3.37
C VAL A 79 -53.61 -43.12 2.36
N GLY A 80 -53.46 -42.74 1.09
CA GLY A 80 -54.36 -43.14 0.00
C GLY A 80 -54.31 -44.62 -0.36
N HIS A 81 -53.21 -45.34 -0.04
CA HIS A 81 -53.10 -46.78 -0.24
C HIS A 81 -53.60 -47.60 0.96
N ALA A 82 -53.74 -46.98 2.14
CA ALA A 82 -54.24 -47.63 3.36
C ALA A 82 -55.78 -47.65 3.49
N GLY A 83 -56.52 -47.02 2.56
CA GLY A 83 -57.97 -46.83 2.64
C GLY A 83 -58.84 -47.82 1.85
N ALA A 84 -58.27 -48.82 1.17
CA ALA A 84 -58.99 -49.71 0.27
C ALA A 84 -59.04 -51.19 0.73
N VAL A 85 -59.05 -51.45 2.04
CA VAL A 85 -59.20 -52.81 2.58
C VAL A 85 -60.45 -52.87 3.46
N ASN A 86 -61.62 -52.91 2.82
CA ASN A 86 -62.81 -53.37 3.53
C ASN A 86 -63.77 -54.11 2.58
N GLY A 87 -63.80 -55.43 2.75
CA GLY A 87 -64.92 -56.28 2.37
C GLY A 87 -64.91 -56.81 0.94
N ASN A 88 -64.57 -58.10 0.81
CA ASN A 88 -64.88 -58.95 -0.33
C ASN A 88 -63.95 -58.84 -1.56
N ALA A 89 -62.66 -59.05 -1.35
CA ALA A 89 -61.85 -59.73 -2.35
C ALA A 89 -61.62 -61.14 -1.81
N ALA A 90 -61.95 -62.17 -2.59
CA ALA A 90 -61.37 -63.49 -2.38
C ALA A 90 -59.87 -63.27 -2.13
N LEU A 91 -59.36 -63.70 -0.97
CA LEU A 91 -57.92 -63.76 -0.81
C LEU A 91 -57.45 -64.61 -2.00
N PRO A 92 -56.64 -64.08 -2.93
CA PRO A 92 -55.89 -64.99 -3.75
C PRO A 92 -55.11 -65.82 -2.74
N ASP A 93 -55.14 -67.13 -2.90
CA ASP A 93 -54.12 -68.00 -2.34
C ASP A 93 -52.80 -67.69 -3.09
N ASP A 94 -52.39 -66.41 -3.13
CA ASP A 94 -51.09 -65.92 -3.57
C ASP A 94 -50.15 -66.08 -2.38
N GLN A 95 -50.07 -67.32 -1.87
CA GLN A 95 -48.87 -67.71 -1.16
C GLN A 95 -47.78 -67.68 -2.22
N PRO A 96 -46.82 -66.72 -2.13
CA PRO A 96 -45.81 -66.56 -3.16
C PRO A 96 -45.14 -67.91 -3.35
N THR A 97 -45.16 -68.40 -4.58
CA THR A 97 -44.60 -69.73 -4.82
C THR A 97 -43.12 -69.68 -4.46
N ARG A 98 -42.54 -70.81 -4.07
CA ARG A 98 -41.13 -70.87 -3.68
C ARG A 98 -40.20 -70.23 -4.72
N ALA A 99 -40.58 -70.27 -6.00
CA ALA A 99 -39.87 -69.63 -7.10
C ALA A 99 -39.91 -68.09 -7.02
N ASP A 100 -41.05 -67.50 -6.66
CA ASP A 100 -41.22 -66.04 -6.54
C ASP A 100 -40.40 -65.48 -5.38
N LEU A 101 -40.37 -66.19 -4.24
CA LEU A 101 -39.52 -65.84 -3.10
C LEU A 101 -38.03 -65.93 -3.43
N LEU A 102 -37.61 -66.95 -4.18
CA LEU A 102 -36.22 -67.10 -4.61
C LEU A 102 -35.82 -66.00 -5.61
N LYS A 103 -36.73 -65.60 -6.50
CA LYS A 103 -36.52 -64.49 -7.43
C LYS A 103 -36.41 -63.17 -6.68
N ALA A 104 -37.33 -62.89 -5.76
CA ALA A 104 -37.29 -61.68 -4.94
C ALA A 104 -36.02 -61.60 -4.08
N LEU A 105 -35.54 -62.74 -3.55
CA LEU A 105 -34.29 -62.82 -2.81
C LEU A 105 -33.08 -62.53 -3.71
N ALA A 106 -33.05 -63.10 -4.92
CA ALA A 106 -31.98 -62.84 -5.89
C ALA A 106 -31.95 -61.37 -6.33
N ASP A 107 -33.12 -60.76 -6.56
CA ASP A 107 -33.26 -59.35 -6.93
C ASP A 107 -32.80 -58.44 -5.78
N ARG A 108 -33.18 -58.73 -4.53
CA ARG A 108 -32.72 -58.02 -3.34
C ARG A 108 -31.23 -58.18 -3.10
N ASP A 109 -30.67 -59.38 -3.32
CA ASP A 109 -29.22 -59.60 -3.22
C ASP A 109 -28.44 -58.84 -4.28
N ALA A 110 -28.98 -58.72 -5.50
CA ALA A 110 -28.39 -57.90 -6.55
C ALA A 110 -28.41 -56.41 -6.16
N GLU A 111 -29.53 -55.92 -5.62
CA GLU A 111 -29.68 -54.55 -5.12
C GLU A 111 -28.73 -54.26 -3.94
N ILE A 112 -28.58 -55.20 -3.00
CA ILE A 112 -27.63 -55.07 -1.90
C ILE A 112 -26.19 -54.98 -2.43
N ARG A 113 -25.84 -55.75 -3.47
CA ARG A 113 -24.51 -55.70 -4.08
C ARG A 113 -24.26 -54.33 -4.74
N THR A 114 -25.22 -53.79 -5.49
CA THR A 114 -25.06 -52.48 -6.14
C THR A 114 -24.96 -51.35 -5.11
N LEU A 115 -25.79 -51.36 -4.07
CA LEU A 115 -25.73 -50.39 -2.98
C LEU A 115 -24.41 -50.49 -2.21
N ARG A 116 -23.89 -51.70 -1.96
CA ARG A 116 -22.56 -51.87 -1.33
C ARG A 116 -21.45 -51.30 -2.19
N THR A 117 -21.47 -51.52 -3.51
CA THR A 117 -20.47 -50.93 -4.40
C THR A 117 -20.56 -49.41 -4.42
N ALA A 118 -21.77 -48.85 -4.45
CA ALA A 118 -21.98 -47.40 -4.40
C ALA A 118 -21.48 -46.81 -3.07
N HIS A 119 -21.79 -47.45 -1.94
CA HIS A 119 -21.30 -47.04 -0.63
C HIS A 119 -19.77 -47.01 -0.57
N LEU A 120 -19.10 -48.07 -1.04
CA LEU A 120 -17.63 -48.11 -1.09
C LEU A 120 -17.04 -47.01 -1.98
N THR A 121 -17.72 -46.63 -3.07
CA THR A 121 -17.26 -45.50 -3.91
C THR A 121 -17.47 -44.16 -3.22
N HIS A 122 -18.59 -43.95 -2.53
CA HIS A 122 -18.85 -42.72 -1.79
C HIS A 122 -17.90 -42.54 -0.61
N GLU A 123 -17.59 -43.63 0.10
CA GLU A 123 -16.61 -43.63 1.19
C GLU A 123 -15.22 -43.23 0.70
N LYS A 124 -14.77 -43.80 -0.43
CA LYS A 124 -13.51 -43.39 -1.06
C LYS A 124 -13.50 -41.92 -1.47
N LEU A 125 -14.58 -41.45 -2.09
CA LEU A 125 -14.69 -40.03 -2.47
C LEU A 125 -14.66 -39.12 -1.24
N ALA A 126 -15.33 -39.49 -0.15
CA ALA A 126 -15.30 -38.73 1.09
C ALA A 126 -13.87 -38.63 1.65
N THR A 127 -13.11 -39.72 1.67
CA THR A 127 -11.70 -39.69 2.13
C THR A 127 -10.82 -38.81 1.24
N LEU A 128 -11.01 -38.83 -0.09
CA LEU A 128 -10.25 -37.98 -1.01
C LEU A 128 -10.61 -36.49 -0.84
N TYR A 129 -11.88 -36.18 -0.58
CA TYR A 129 -12.27 -34.81 -0.28
C TYR A 129 -11.69 -34.33 1.05
N GLU A 130 -11.70 -35.18 2.08
CA GLU A 130 -11.08 -34.85 3.37
C GLU A 130 -9.58 -34.57 3.21
N GLU A 131 -8.87 -35.42 2.48
CA GLU A 131 -7.43 -35.25 2.21
C GLU A 131 -7.14 -33.96 1.43
N THR A 132 -7.88 -33.72 0.35
CA THR A 132 -7.68 -32.53 -0.49
C THR A 132 -8.07 -31.23 0.21
N LEU A 133 -9.13 -31.24 1.04
CA LEU A 133 -9.48 -30.11 1.88
C LEU A 133 -8.43 -29.87 2.96
N SER A 134 -7.88 -30.92 3.55
CA SER A 134 -6.76 -30.81 4.50
C SER A 134 -5.54 -30.14 3.85
N ASP A 135 -5.08 -30.64 2.70
CA ASP A 135 -3.94 -30.06 1.96
C ASP A 135 -4.22 -28.62 1.53
N ALA A 136 -5.41 -28.33 0.99
CA ALA A 136 -5.78 -26.98 0.59
C ALA A 136 -5.78 -26.01 1.77
N THR A 137 -6.32 -26.41 2.93
CA THR A 137 -6.33 -25.55 4.12
C THR A 137 -4.93 -25.32 4.68
N GLU A 138 -4.05 -26.32 4.63
CA GLU A 138 -2.66 -26.17 5.04
C GLU A 138 -1.92 -25.18 4.12
N ARG A 139 -2.06 -25.32 2.81
CA ARG A 139 -1.47 -24.40 1.83
C ARG A 139 -1.99 -22.97 1.99
N ILE A 140 -3.29 -22.79 2.23
CA ILE A 140 -3.88 -21.47 2.48
C ILE A 140 -3.27 -20.86 3.74
N ARG A 141 -3.13 -21.62 4.83
CA ARG A 141 -2.51 -21.11 6.06
C ARG A 141 -1.06 -20.69 5.84
N THR A 142 -0.27 -21.53 5.17
CA THR A 142 1.13 -21.22 4.84
C THR A 142 1.23 -19.97 3.97
N TYR A 143 0.42 -19.89 2.91
CA TYR A 143 0.39 -18.71 2.03
C TYR A 143 0.03 -17.42 2.77
N VAL A 144 -0.99 -17.45 3.63
CA VAL A 144 -1.39 -16.26 4.41
C VAL A 144 -0.28 -15.83 5.36
N TYR A 145 0.41 -16.78 6.01
CA TYR A 145 1.54 -16.48 6.89
C TYR A 145 2.73 -15.87 6.14
N GLU A 146 3.10 -16.46 5.00
CA GLU A 146 4.18 -15.94 4.13
C GLU A 146 3.83 -14.54 3.62
N GLN A 147 2.60 -14.34 3.16
CA GLN A 147 2.13 -13.05 2.68
C GLN A 147 2.14 -11.98 3.78
N GLN A 148 1.68 -12.31 4.99
CA GLN A 148 1.74 -11.41 6.13
C GLN A 148 3.18 -11.04 6.47
N THR A 149 4.09 -12.02 6.45
CA THR A 149 5.52 -11.81 6.71
C THR A 149 6.13 -10.87 5.68
N HIS A 150 5.88 -11.12 4.39
CA HIS A 150 6.36 -10.29 3.29
C HIS A 150 5.85 -8.83 3.40
N VAL A 151 4.57 -8.63 3.73
CA VAL A 151 4.01 -7.29 3.92
C VAL A 151 4.68 -6.57 5.09
N LEU A 152 4.93 -7.26 6.21
CA LEU A 152 5.64 -6.69 7.36
C LEU A 152 7.08 -6.33 7.01
N GLU A 153 7.79 -7.17 6.27
CA GLU A 153 9.14 -6.91 5.78
C GLU A 153 9.18 -5.68 4.86
N LEU A 154 8.21 -5.55 3.97
CA LEU A 154 8.08 -4.40 3.08
C LEU A 154 7.90 -3.10 3.88
N HIS A 155 7.01 -3.10 4.89
CA HIS A 155 6.82 -1.94 5.76
C HIS A 155 8.08 -1.60 6.57
N ARG A 156 8.78 -2.61 7.10
CA ARG A 156 10.07 -2.42 7.80
C ARG A 156 11.13 -1.84 6.87
N HIS A 157 11.22 -2.34 5.65
CA HIS A 157 12.17 -1.84 4.65
C HIS A 157 11.87 -0.38 4.27
N TYR A 158 10.61 -0.03 3.98
CA TYR A 158 10.26 1.35 3.66
C TYR A 158 10.46 2.32 4.83
N THR A 159 10.14 1.88 6.05
CA THR A 159 10.38 2.72 7.24
C THR A 159 11.87 2.94 7.48
N ALA A 160 12.71 1.94 7.25
CA ALA A 160 14.16 2.08 7.29
C ALA A 160 14.67 3.05 6.20
N LEU A 161 14.20 2.93 4.95
CA LEU A 161 14.58 3.83 3.86
C LEU A 161 14.14 5.29 4.12
N LEU A 162 12.97 5.48 4.71
CA LEU A 162 12.50 6.81 5.11
C LEU A 162 13.33 7.39 6.25
N ALA A 163 13.75 6.56 7.21
CA ALA A 163 14.66 7.00 8.27
C ALA A 163 16.03 7.38 7.70
N GLN A 164 16.57 6.57 6.80
CA GLN A 164 17.84 6.83 6.12
C GLN A 164 17.80 8.14 5.32
N SER A 165 16.78 8.35 4.49
CA SER A 165 16.70 9.60 3.71
C SER A 165 16.58 10.84 4.61
N ARG A 166 15.86 10.74 5.74
CA ARG A 166 15.82 11.82 6.74
C ARG A 166 17.20 12.08 7.35
N GLU A 167 17.92 11.03 7.72
CA GLU A 167 19.28 11.14 8.26
C GLU A 167 20.22 11.79 7.25
N GLU A 168 20.22 11.36 6.00
CA GLU A 168 21.00 11.96 4.91
C GLU A 168 20.68 13.46 4.74
N THR A 169 19.40 13.87 4.84
CA THR A 169 19.06 15.29 4.78
C THR A 169 19.56 16.09 5.99
N ILE A 170 19.51 15.50 7.19
CA ILE A 170 20.01 16.13 8.41
C ILE A 170 21.54 16.28 8.33
N GLU A 171 22.23 15.24 7.88
CA GLU A 171 23.68 15.27 7.67
C GLU A 171 24.07 16.35 6.66
N ALA A 172 23.38 16.45 5.52
CA ALA A 172 23.64 17.49 4.53
C ALA A 172 23.44 18.91 5.12
N GLN A 173 22.42 19.10 5.96
CA GLN A 173 22.19 20.38 6.65
C GLN A 173 23.29 20.68 7.68
N LEU A 174 23.70 19.69 8.48
CA LEU A 174 24.78 19.85 9.46
C LEU A 174 26.11 20.19 8.78
N VAL A 175 26.41 19.50 7.67
CA VAL A 175 27.57 19.83 6.83
C VAL A 175 27.43 21.26 6.34
N HIS A 176 26.32 21.65 5.71
CA HIS A 176 26.14 23.01 5.22
C HIS A 176 26.34 24.07 6.33
N GLN A 177 25.76 23.86 7.52
CA GLN A 177 25.95 24.74 8.67
C GLN A 177 27.43 24.84 9.09
N SER A 178 28.15 23.71 9.10
CA SER A 178 29.59 23.69 9.41
C SER A 178 30.42 24.49 8.40
N TRP A 179 30.08 24.42 7.11
CA TRP A 179 30.70 25.21 6.04
C TRP A 179 30.40 26.70 6.20
N GLN A 180 29.13 27.06 6.45
CA GLN A 180 28.74 28.45 6.70
C GLN A 180 29.46 29.04 7.91
N ALA A 181 29.57 28.27 9.01
CA ALA A 181 30.31 28.71 10.19
C ALA A 181 31.81 28.87 9.91
N ALA A 182 32.42 27.96 9.14
CA ALA A 182 33.83 28.06 8.75
C ALA A 182 34.10 29.27 7.85
N LEU A 183 33.23 29.52 6.87
CA LEU A 183 33.30 30.71 6.01
C LEU A 183 33.07 32.01 6.80
N GLY A 184 32.15 32.01 7.76
CA GLY A 184 31.94 33.12 8.69
C GLY A 184 33.22 33.48 9.43
N ARG A 185 33.85 32.49 10.08
CA ARG A 185 35.14 32.65 10.77
C ARG A 185 36.25 33.14 9.85
N LEU A 186 36.33 32.62 8.62
CA LEU A 186 37.31 33.08 7.64
C LEU A 186 37.05 34.53 7.21
N SER A 187 35.79 34.90 6.98
CA SER A 187 35.42 36.26 6.60
C SER A 187 35.74 37.27 7.72
N GLU A 188 35.50 36.90 8.97
CA GLU A 188 35.86 37.70 10.15
C GLU A 188 37.38 37.81 10.30
N GLY A 189 38.11 36.70 10.13
CA GLY A 189 39.58 36.69 10.16
C GLY A 189 40.19 37.57 9.09
N VAL A 190 39.66 37.51 7.85
CA VAL A 190 40.09 38.37 6.73
C VAL A 190 39.81 39.83 7.05
N ARG A 191 38.57 40.19 7.45
CA ARG A 191 38.23 41.57 7.84
C ARG A 191 39.10 42.08 8.98
N GLY A 192 39.39 41.23 9.97
CA GLY A 192 40.30 41.53 11.08
C GLY A 192 41.71 41.87 10.59
N ALA A 193 42.29 41.01 9.76
CA ALA A 193 43.62 41.22 9.19
C ALA A 193 43.70 42.49 8.31
N TRP A 194 42.66 42.77 7.52
CA TRP A 194 42.57 44.02 6.76
C TRP A 194 42.48 45.25 7.67
N ALA A 195 41.69 45.19 8.74
CA ALA A 195 41.57 46.28 9.70
C ALA A 195 42.88 46.54 10.46
N GLU A 196 43.64 45.49 10.80
CA GLU A 196 44.96 45.59 11.41
C GLU A 196 45.97 46.23 10.45
N ARG A 197 46.03 45.76 9.20
CA ARG A 197 46.87 46.36 8.15
C ARG A 197 46.54 47.84 7.92
N GLU A 198 45.25 48.21 7.93
CA GLU A 198 44.84 49.60 7.75
C GLU A 198 45.20 50.46 8.98
N LYS A 199 45.21 49.90 10.19
CA LYS A 199 45.72 50.61 11.39
C LYS A 199 47.22 50.86 11.27
N GLU A 200 47.99 49.87 10.84
CA GLU A 200 49.43 50.02 10.59
C GLU A 200 49.70 51.08 9.51
N ARG A 201 48.97 51.02 8.39
CA ARG A 201 49.07 52.00 7.29
C ARG A 201 48.76 53.41 7.77
N ARG A 202 47.66 53.62 8.52
CA ARG A 202 47.27 54.94 9.05
C ARG A 202 48.37 55.57 9.92
N GLY A 203 49.10 54.76 10.70
CA GLY A 203 50.23 55.25 11.50
C GLY A 203 51.34 55.87 10.65
N TRP A 204 51.70 55.25 9.53
CA TRP A 204 52.70 55.76 8.59
C TRP A 204 52.19 56.97 7.79
N VAL A 205 50.96 56.90 7.29
CA VAL A 205 50.33 57.99 6.53
C VAL A 205 50.21 59.26 7.37
N GLY A 206 49.85 59.14 8.65
CA GLY A 206 49.78 60.26 9.59
C GLY A 206 51.14 60.91 9.80
N ARG A 207 52.19 60.11 10.06
CA ARG A 207 53.57 60.63 10.19
C ARG A 207 54.05 61.32 8.91
N TRP A 208 53.82 60.71 7.75
CA TRP A 208 54.21 61.28 6.47
C TRP A 208 53.49 62.60 6.17
N ARG A 209 52.18 62.68 6.46
CA ARG A 209 51.39 63.92 6.35
C ARG A 209 51.89 65.00 7.31
N GLY A 210 52.24 64.64 8.54
CA GLY A 210 52.84 65.54 9.53
C GLY A 210 54.15 66.14 9.03
N VAL A 211 55.09 65.28 8.60
CA VAL A 211 56.38 65.70 8.02
C VAL A 211 56.18 66.57 6.78
N ARG A 212 55.24 66.23 5.89
CA ARG A 212 54.90 67.07 4.71
C ARG A 212 54.36 68.44 5.12
N GLY A 213 53.54 68.50 6.18
CA GLY A 213 53.03 69.75 6.74
C GLY A 213 54.12 70.61 7.36
N GLU A 214 55.00 70.03 8.17
CA GLU A 214 56.17 70.69 8.75
C GLU A 214 57.10 71.21 7.65
N ASN A 215 57.41 70.38 6.64
CA ASN A 215 58.23 70.77 5.50
C ASN A 215 57.62 71.95 4.74
N ARG A 216 56.29 71.97 4.56
CA ARG A 216 55.57 73.12 3.97
C ARG A 216 55.71 74.38 4.82
N VAL A 217 55.59 74.28 6.14
CA VAL A 217 55.75 75.43 7.06
C VAL A 217 57.19 75.95 7.04
N LEU A 218 58.17 75.05 7.09
CA LEU A 218 59.60 75.40 7.05
C LEU A 218 59.98 76.05 5.72
N ARG A 219 59.48 75.55 4.59
CA ARG A 219 59.68 76.18 3.27
C ARG A 219 59.10 77.59 3.21
N ARG A 220 57.93 77.81 3.80
CA ARG A 220 57.34 79.15 3.94
C ARG A 220 58.20 80.09 4.77
N MET A 221 58.77 79.61 5.87
CA MET A 221 59.65 80.42 6.73
C MET A 221 60.96 80.82 6.04
N VAL A 222 61.48 80.00 5.14
CA VAL A 222 62.74 80.25 4.40
C VAL A 222 62.49 81.00 3.07
N GLY A 223 61.23 81.25 2.69
CA GLY A 223 60.89 81.92 1.44
C GLY A 223 61.08 81.04 0.19
N TRP A 224 61.11 79.72 0.37
CA TRP A 224 61.23 78.72 -0.71
C TRP A 224 59.85 78.17 -1.12
N GLU A 225 58.91 79.06 -1.45
CA GLU A 225 57.67 78.63 -2.09
C GLU A 225 57.95 78.31 -3.57
N VAL A 226 57.68 77.07 -3.98
CA VAL A 226 57.62 76.69 -5.40
C VAL A 226 56.17 76.87 -5.83
N GLU A 227 55.91 77.87 -6.67
CA GLU A 227 54.65 78.03 -7.37
C GLU A 227 54.36 76.78 -8.21
N GLY A 228 53.19 76.18 -7.98
CA GLY A 228 52.44 75.31 -8.89
C GLY A 228 53.21 74.17 -9.57
N GLY A 229 53.08 72.93 -9.08
CA GLY A 229 53.54 71.79 -9.86
C GLY A 229 53.69 70.45 -9.15
N SER A 230 52.79 70.10 -8.24
CA SER A 230 52.44 68.71 -7.90
C SER A 230 51.14 68.74 -7.10
N GLU A 231 50.17 69.45 -7.67
CA GLU A 231 48.76 69.35 -7.32
C GLU A 231 48.14 68.54 -8.46
N GLY A 232 47.92 67.25 -8.22
CA GLY A 232 47.38 66.35 -9.21
C GLY A 232 47.79 64.92 -8.89
N GLU A 233 46.79 64.06 -8.73
CA GLU A 233 46.89 62.61 -8.51
C GLU A 233 47.17 62.20 -7.06
N GLU A 234 46.11 62.20 -6.25
CA GLU A 234 45.68 61.04 -5.44
C GLU A 234 44.38 61.36 -4.67
N GLU A 235 43.38 61.92 -5.35
CA GLU A 235 41.97 61.80 -4.95
C GLU A 235 41.33 60.76 -5.88
N GLY A 236 41.71 59.51 -5.72
CA GLY A 236 41.35 58.48 -6.69
C GLY A 236 41.59 57.04 -6.24
N GLU A 237 41.52 56.74 -4.95
CA GLU A 237 41.42 55.35 -4.48
C GLU A 237 40.45 55.28 -3.28
N GLY A 238 39.19 55.53 -3.59
CA GLY A 238 38.05 55.33 -2.70
C GLY A 238 36.95 54.49 -3.37
N GLY A 239 37.32 53.64 -4.33
CA GLY A 239 36.40 52.82 -5.09
C GLY A 239 36.99 51.46 -5.42
N ALA A 240 36.93 50.53 -4.48
CA ALA A 240 36.82 49.09 -4.73
C ALA A 240 36.74 48.34 -3.39
N GLY A 241 35.64 47.62 -3.16
CA GLY A 241 35.50 46.62 -2.09
C GLY A 241 34.36 46.87 -1.13
#